data_AF-A0A452ZKI5-F1
#
_entry.id   AF-A0A452ZKI5-F1
#
_cell.length_a   1.000
_cell.length_b   1.000
_cell.length_c   1.000
_cell.angle_alpha   90.00
_cell.angle_beta   90.00
_cell.angle_gamma   90.00
#
_symmetry.space_group_name_H-M   'P 1'
#
loop_
_entity.id
_entity.type
_entity.pdbx_description
1 polymer ?
#
loop_
_entity_poly.entity_id
_entity_poly.type
_entity_poly.pdbx_seq_one_letter_code
_entity_poly.pdbx_strand_id
1 'polypeptide(L)'
;TAATGFCFITFSEHTNAVTAVHFMANNHSLLSASLDGTIRAWDLFRYRNFKTFTTPSPRQFVSLTADQSGEVICAGTLDSFEIYVWSMKTGRLLDVLSGHQGPVHGLMFSPIS
;
A
#
# COMPACT_ATOMS: atom_id res chain seq x y z
N THR A 1 6.95 18.27 12.39
CA THR A 1 5.63 17.93 12.95
C THR A 1 5.68 16.86 14.04
N ALA A 2 6.72 16.02 14.14
CA ALA A 2 6.88 15.13 15.31
C ALA A 2 6.99 15.88 16.65
N ALA A 3 7.59 17.08 16.65
CA ALA A 3 7.84 17.86 17.87
C ALA A 3 6.58 18.51 18.50
N THR A 4 5.50 18.72 17.74
CA THR A 4 4.31 19.42 18.25
C THR A 4 3.17 18.47 18.64
N GLY A 5 3.19 17.22 18.15
CA GLY A 5 2.11 16.24 18.37
C GLY A 5 0.78 16.59 17.70
N PHE A 6 0.69 17.71 16.97
CA PHE A 6 -0.53 18.11 16.30
C PHE A 6 -0.79 17.26 15.05
N CYS A 7 -2.03 16.76 14.92
CA CYS A 7 -2.54 16.26 13.67
C CYS A 7 -2.74 17.45 12.73
N PHE A 8 -1.93 17.52 11.67
CA PHE A 8 -1.99 18.61 10.71
C PHE A 8 -2.80 18.24 9.46
N ILE A 9 -3.03 16.94 9.20
CA ILE A 9 -3.76 16.43 8.03
C ILE A 9 -4.46 15.11 8.37
N THR A 10 -5.69 14.96 7.87
CA THR A 10 -6.46 13.71 7.90
C THR A 10 -6.92 13.37 6.49
N PHE A 11 -6.56 12.19 6.00
CA PHE A 11 -7.12 11.60 4.77
C PHE A 11 -8.31 10.73 5.14
N SER A 12 -9.43 10.87 4.43
CA SER A 12 -10.72 10.24 4.76
C SER A 12 -11.26 9.37 3.63
N GLU A 13 -10.50 9.18 2.56
CA GLU A 13 -11.02 8.56 1.35
C GLU A 13 -11.10 7.03 1.42
N HIS A 14 -10.35 6.38 2.32
CA HIS A 14 -10.57 4.96 2.61
C HIS A 14 -11.92 4.77 3.31
N THR A 15 -12.74 3.83 2.82
CA THR A 15 -14.10 3.60 3.34
C THR A 15 -14.18 2.45 4.34
N ASN A 16 -13.03 1.87 4.71
CA ASN A 16 -12.90 0.81 5.70
C ASN A 16 -11.52 0.92 6.37
N ALA A 17 -11.26 0.08 7.39
CA ALA A 17 -10.05 0.12 8.20
C ALA A 17 -8.78 0.15 7.35
N VAL A 18 -7.89 1.09 7.66
CA VAL A 18 -6.52 1.13 7.12
C VAL A 18 -5.67 0.16 7.94
N THR A 19 -5.13 -0.86 7.29
CA THR A 19 -4.48 -2.01 7.95
C THR A 19 -2.96 -1.91 7.92
N ALA A 20 -2.40 -1.25 6.90
CA ALA A 20 -0.97 -1.06 6.77
C ALA A 20 -0.66 0.28 6.10
N VAL A 21 0.50 0.84 6.45
CA VAL A 21 1.06 2.04 5.82
C VAL A 21 2.55 1.85 5.54
N HIS A 22 3.05 2.48 4.48
CA HIS A 22 4.46 2.40 4.09
C HIS A 22 4.96 3.76 3.58
N PHE A 23 6.01 4.31 4.20
CA PHE A 23 6.64 5.55 3.76
C PHE A 23 7.67 5.27 2.67
N MET A 24 7.53 5.90 1.50
CA MET A 24 8.50 5.75 0.42
C MET A 24 9.66 6.73 0.60
N ALA A 25 10.89 6.24 0.45
CA ALA A 25 12.11 7.01 0.68
C ALA A 25 12.31 8.17 -0.31
N ASN A 26 11.80 8.05 -1.54
CA ASN A 26 12.21 8.91 -2.65
C ASN A 26 11.30 10.12 -2.92
N ASN A 27 10.09 10.22 -2.35
CA ASN A 27 9.09 11.15 -2.91
C ASN A 27 8.10 11.78 -1.92
N HIS A 28 8.43 11.92 -0.63
CA HIS A 28 7.48 12.45 0.39
C HIS A 28 6.08 11.82 0.26
N SER A 29 6.06 10.52 -0.02
CA SER A 29 4.85 9.81 -0.40
C SER A 29 4.60 8.67 0.57
N LEU A 30 3.33 8.47 0.88
CA LEU A 30 2.85 7.42 1.77
C LEU A 30 2.00 6.46 0.95
N LEU A 31 2.13 5.16 1.22
CA LEU A 31 1.16 4.16 0.79
C LEU A 31 0.30 3.75 1.98
N SER A 32 -0.98 3.48 1.73
CA SER A 32 -1.88 2.87 2.70
C SER A 32 -2.66 1.73 2.06
N ALA A 33 -2.84 0.63 2.78
CA ALA A 33 -3.67 -0.50 2.40
C ALA A 33 -4.90 -0.57 3.31
N SER A 34 -6.02 -1.04 2.77
CA SER A 34 -7.29 -1.07 3.50
C SER A 34 -8.10 -2.33 3.20
N LEU A 35 -9.00 -2.64 4.14
CA LEU A 35 -10.08 -3.62 3.96
C LEU A 35 -11.17 -3.15 2.99
N ASP A 36 -11.08 -1.93 2.45
CA ASP A 36 -12.02 -1.40 1.44
C ASP A 36 -11.74 -1.89 0.02
N GLY A 37 -10.68 -2.69 -0.18
CA GLY A 37 -10.31 -3.17 -1.50
C GLY A 37 -9.22 -2.39 -2.20
N THR A 38 -8.65 -1.36 -1.54
CA THR A 38 -7.75 -0.43 -2.21
C THR A 38 -6.41 -0.28 -1.49
N ILE A 39 -5.38 0.01 -2.28
CA ILE A 39 -4.14 0.63 -1.81
C ILE A 39 -4.11 2.04 -2.38
N ARG A 40 -3.70 3.02 -1.58
CA ARG A 40 -3.67 4.43 -1.96
C ARG A 40 -2.28 5.02 -1.78
N ALA A 41 -1.85 5.83 -2.75
CA ALA A 41 -0.63 6.62 -2.67
C ALA A 41 -0.95 8.09 -2.43
N TRP A 42 -0.29 8.68 -1.46
CA TRP A 42 -0.53 10.03 -0.96
C TRP A 42 0.69 10.91 -1.16
N ASP A 43 0.48 12.10 -1.71
CA ASP A 43 1.48 13.16 -1.77
C ASP A 43 1.41 13.94 -0.45
N LEU A 44 2.44 13.85 0.38
CA LEU A 44 2.49 14.52 1.68
C LEU A 44 2.93 16.00 1.59
N PHE A 45 3.21 16.51 0.39
CA PHE A 45 3.44 17.94 0.17
C PHE A 45 2.14 18.64 -0.27
N ARG A 46 1.38 18.01 -1.17
CA ARG A 46 0.10 18.53 -1.68
C ARG A 46 -1.12 18.04 -0.92
N TYR A 47 -0.93 17.11 0.01
CA TYR A 47 -1.99 16.50 0.83
C TYR A 47 -3.14 15.96 -0.01
N ARG A 48 -2.82 15.10 -0.98
CA ARG A 48 -3.83 14.46 -1.83
C ARG A 48 -3.47 13.02 -2.14
N ASN A 49 -4.50 12.20 -2.33
CA ASN A 49 -4.34 10.96 -3.05
C ASN A 49 -3.96 11.25 -4.51
N PHE A 50 -2.91 10.63 -5.02
CA PHE A 50 -2.53 10.74 -6.44
C PHE A 50 -2.63 9.41 -7.20
N LYS A 51 -2.82 8.29 -6.49
CA LYS A 51 -3.01 6.99 -7.11
C LYS A 51 -3.79 6.05 -6.19
N THR A 52 -4.63 5.23 -6.81
CA THR A 52 -5.36 4.14 -6.16
C THR A 52 -5.10 2.87 -6.96
N PHE A 53 -4.66 1.82 -6.27
CA PHE A 53 -4.43 0.49 -6.83
C PHE A 53 -5.57 -0.43 -6.40
N THR A 54 -6.06 -1.19 -7.36
CA THR A 54 -7.14 -2.15 -7.19
C THR A 54 -6.80 -3.44 -7.90
N THR A 55 -7.63 -4.45 -7.66
CA THR A 55 -7.59 -5.76 -8.28
C THR A 55 -8.84 -5.94 -9.15
N PRO A 56 -8.83 -6.86 -10.14
CA PRO A 56 -10.00 -7.12 -10.99
C PRO A 56 -11.27 -7.50 -10.19
N SER A 57 -11.09 -8.21 -9.07
CA SER A 57 -12.13 -8.50 -8.08
C SER A 57 -11.73 -7.90 -6.73
N PRO A 58 -12.65 -7.32 -5.94
CA PRO A 58 -12.31 -6.76 -4.62
C PRO A 58 -11.58 -7.76 -3.71
N ARG A 59 -10.50 -7.31 -3.07
CA ARG A 59 -9.69 -8.09 -2.11
C ARG A 59 -9.35 -7.27 -0.87
N GLN A 60 -9.38 -7.87 0.30
CA GLN A 60 -9.03 -7.14 1.52
C GLN A 60 -7.53 -7.22 1.79
N PHE A 61 -6.86 -6.07 1.88
CA PHE A 61 -5.42 -6.00 2.10
C PHE A 61 -5.08 -5.84 3.58
N VAL A 62 -4.06 -6.57 4.05
CA VAL A 62 -3.63 -6.59 5.46
C VAL A 62 -2.13 -6.38 5.65
N SER A 63 -1.35 -6.39 4.57
CA SER A 63 0.07 -6.05 4.59
C SER A 63 0.43 -5.27 3.34
N LEU A 64 1.49 -4.46 3.44
CA LEU A 64 1.90 -3.53 2.39
C LEU A 64 3.40 -3.28 2.46
N THR A 65 4.05 -3.31 1.31
CA THR A 65 5.46 -2.92 1.18
C THR A 65 5.73 -2.36 -0.21
N ALA A 66 6.82 -1.61 -0.34
CA ALA A 66 7.35 -1.17 -1.63
C ALA A 66 8.84 -1.48 -1.68
N ASP A 67 9.37 -1.66 -2.88
CA ASP A 67 10.79 -1.83 -3.08
C ASP A 67 11.55 -0.52 -2.83
N GLN A 68 12.88 -0.59 -2.74
CA GLN A 68 13.72 0.58 -2.43
C GLN A 68 13.61 1.69 -3.50
N SER A 69 13.35 1.33 -4.76
CA SER A 69 13.12 2.30 -5.82
C SER A 69 11.72 2.93 -5.77
N GLY A 70 10.79 2.34 -5.02
CA GLY A 70 9.37 2.75 -4.97
C GLY A 70 8.63 2.51 -6.28
N GLU A 71 9.18 1.71 -7.20
CA GLU A 71 8.56 1.39 -8.48
C GLU A 71 7.62 0.18 -8.40
N VAL A 72 7.84 -0.70 -7.42
CA VAL A 72 7.08 -1.93 -7.19
C VAL A 72 6.41 -1.87 -5.83
N ILE A 73 5.11 -2.16 -5.80
CA ILE A 73 4.31 -2.20 -4.58
C ILE A 73 3.75 -3.60 -4.44
N CYS A 74 3.83 -4.16 -3.24
CA CYS A 74 3.26 -5.46 -2.92
C CYS A 74 2.27 -5.33 -1.76
N ALA A 75 1.14 -6.02 -1.86
CA ALA A 75 0.20 -6.13 -0.75
C ALA A 75 -0.34 -7.55 -0.61
N GLY A 76 -0.44 -8.00 0.64
CA GLY A 76 -0.95 -9.31 1.00
C GLY A 76 -2.41 -9.25 1.40
N THR A 77 -3.15 -10.30 1.06
CA THR A 77 -4.61 -10.37 1.28
C THR A 77 -5.00 -11.19 2.51
N LEU A 78 -6.15 -10.84 3.09
CA LEU A 78 -6.72 -11.52 4.25
C LEU A 78 -7.41 -12.83 3.88
N ASP A 79 -8.08 -12.86 2.73
CA ASP A 79 -9.07 -13.87 2.36
C ASP A 79 -8.59 -14.78 1.22
N SER A 80 -8.01 -14.20 0.17
CA SER A 80 -7.49 -14.95 -0.98
C SER A 80 -6.09 -15.53 -0.77
N PHE A 81 -5.38 -15.07 0.27
CA PHE A 81 -4.02 -15.49 0.61
C PHE A 81 -2.96 -15.23 -0.47
N GLU A 82 -3.30 -14.41 -1.47
CA GLU A 82 -2.41 -14.00 -2.54
C GLU A 82 -1.63 -12.73 -2.15
N ILE A 83 -0.48 -12.55 -2.78
CA ILE A 83 0.26 -11.29 -2.82
C ILE A 83 0.06 -10.67 -4.19
N TYR A 84 -0.41 -9.44 -4.22
CA TYR A 84 -0.57 -8.68 -5.45
C TYR A 84 0.59 -7.73 -5.63
N VAL A 85 1.09 -7.61 -6.86
CA VAL A 85 2.26 -6.82 -7.22
C VAL A 85 1.87 -5.78 -8.26
N TRP A 86 2.11 -4.50 -8.00
CA TRP A 86 1.81 -3.40 -8.92
C TRP A 86 3.04 -2.59 -9.30
N SER A 87 2.96 -1.98 -10.48
CA SER A 87 3.86 -0.90 -10.89
C SER A 87 3.33 0.43 -10.35
N MET A 88 4.12 1.12 -9.53
CA MET A 88 3.82 2.49 -9.09
C MET A 88 3.66 3.44 -10.27
N LYS A 89 4.53 3.35 -11.28
CA LYS A 89 4.53 4.23 -12.46
C LYS A 89 3.22 4.10 -13.23
N THR A 90 2.82 2.88 -13.58
CA THR A 90 1.67 2.65 -14.47
C THR A 90 0.36 2.42 -13.73
N GLY A 91 0.39 2.08 -12.45
CA GLY A 91 -0.79 1.64 -11.69
C GLY A 91 -1.27 0.23 -12.06
N ARG A 92 -0.58 -0.47 -12.96
CA ARG A 92 -1.01 -1.78 -13.44
C ARG A 92 -0.57 -2.88 -12.49
N LEU A 93 -1.43 -3.88 -12.36
CA LEU A 93 -1.09 -5.16 -11.77
C LEU A 93 -0.05 -5.84 -12.66
N LEU A 94 1.09 -6.20 -12.06
CA LEU A 94 2.21 -6.87 -12.72
C LEU A 94 2.12 -8.38 -12.52
N ASP A 95 1.79 -8.81 -11.31
CA ASP A 95 1.76 -10.23 -10.95
C ASP A 95 0.86 -10.51 -9.74
N VAL A 96 0.49 -11.78 -9.56
CA VAL A 96 -0.22 -12.31 -8.41
C VAL A 96 0.52 -13.55 -7.93
N LEU A 97 1.21 -13.41 -6.78
CA LEU A 97 1.98 -14.50 -6.20
C LEU A 97 1.06 -15.35 -5.32
N SER A 98 0.73 -16.54 -5.83
CA SER A 98 -0.06 -17.57 -5.12
C SER A 98 0.84 -18.57 -4.40
N GLY A 99 0.32 -19.24 -3.37
CA GLY A 99 0.98 -20.38 -2.73
C GLY A 99 0.76 -20.45 -1.23
N HIS A 100 0.55 -19.31 -0.58
CA HIS A 100 0.16 -19.28 0.83
C HIS A 100 -1.21 -19.95 1.03
N GLN A 101 -1.33 -20.68 2.14
CA GLN A 101 -2.57 -21.36 2.56
C GLN A 101 -3.26 -20.63 3.73
N GLY A 102 -2.88 -19.37 3.95
CA GLY A 102 -3.39 -18.53 5.00
C GLY A 102 -3.04 -17.06 4.77
N PRO A 103 -3.60 -16.15 5.58
CA PRO A 103 -3.48 -14.72 5.31
C PRO A 103 -2.05 -14.21 5.37
N VAL A 104 -1.70 -13.31 4.45
CA VAL A 104 -0.35 -12.77 4.31
C VAL A 104 -0.20 -11.51 5.18
N HIS A 105 0.14 -11.70 6.45
CA HIS A 105 0.18 -10.63 7.46
C HIS A 105 1.43 -9.74 7.42
N GLY A 106 2.50 -10.16 6.76
CA GLY A 106 3.76 -9.43 6.74
C GLY A 106 4.45 -9.54 5.40
N LEU A 107 4.91 -8.40 4.89
CA LEU A 107 5.70 -8.28 3.67
C LEU A 107 6.84 -7.30 3.89
N MET A 108 8.01 -7.62 3.37
CA MET A 108 9.18 -6.75 3.42
C MET A 108 10.10 -7.04 2.25
N PHE A 109 10.57 -5.98 1.58
CA PHE A 109 11.70 -6.06 0.68
C PHE A 109 13.02 -6.03 1.46
N SER A 110 14.02 -6.73 0.95
CA SER A 110 15.39 -6.62 1.48
C SER A 110 15.93 -5.20 1.28
N PRO A 111 16.64 -4.62 2.25
CA PRO A 111 17.18 -3.26 2.13
C PRO A 111 18.42 -3.14 1.20
N ILE A 112 18.91 -4.25 0.63
CA ILE A 112 20.18 -4.31 -0.13
C ILE A 112 19.95 -4.58 -1.64
N SER A 113 18.75 -4.33 -2.17
CA SER A 113 18.52 -4.39 -3.63
C SER A 113 18.91 -3.09 -4.32
#